data_AF-A0A662JUF1-F1
#
_entry.id   AF-A0A662JUF1-F1
#
_cell.length_a   1.000
_cell.length_b   1.000
_cell.length_c   1.000
_cell.angle_alpha   90.00
_cell.angle_beta   90.00
_cell.angle_gamma   90.00
#
_symmetry.space_group_name_H-M   'P 1'
#
loop_
_entity.id
_entity.type
_entity.pdbx_description
1 polymer ?
#
loop_
_entity_poly.entity_id
_entity_poly.type
_entity_poly.pdbx_seq_one_letter_code
_entity_poly.pdbx_strand_id
1 'polypeptide(L)'
;MVEIDDIEKRFRKFRNDFWEDVTEINAGESKLNTDEIKTKMTESEYFKTIKAFAEERGWSVVPKDLTLAVQKEGEEKTVEVTLVDTFEENKLFIQPWSRVLQKLENLNK
;
A
#
# COMPACT_ATOMS: atom_id res chain seq x y z
N MET A 1 18.14 7.08 -2.56
CA MET A 1 17.83 5.65 -2.45
C MET A 1 16.90 5.48 -1.28
N VAL A 2 15.72 4.93 -1.54
CA VAL A 2 14.71 4.63 -0.55
C VAL A 2 15.10 3.33 0.14
N GLU A 3 15.22 3.40 1.46
CA GLU A 3 15.50 2.27 2.33
C GLU A 3 14.21 1.70 2.93
N ILE A 4 14.22 0.40 3.25
CA ILE A 4 13.07 -0.29 3.87
C ILE A 4 12.71 0.37 5.21
N ASP A 5 13.70 0.80 5.99
CA ASP A 5 13.50 1.48 7.28
C ASP A 5 12.71 2.79 7.14
N ASP A 6 12.89 3.51 6.04
CA ASP A 6 12.14 4.74 5.79
C ASP A 6 10.70 4.46 5.37
N ILE A 7 10.48 3.38 4.62
CA ILE A 7 9.14 2.87 4.33
C ILE A 7 8.44 2.45 5.62
N GLU A 8 9.14 1.82 6.56
CA GLU A 8 8.55 1.41 7.84
C GLU A 8 8.07 2.62 8.66
N LYS A 9 8.88 3.68 8.75
CA LYS A 9 8.48 4.91 9.44
C LYS A 9 7.22 5.52 8.79
N ARG A 10 7.17 5.52 7.46
CA ARG A 10 6.02 6.00 6.68
C ARG A 10 4.79 5.12 6.91
N PHE A 11 4.95 3.80 6.97
CA PHE A 11 3.89 2.86 7.32
C PHE A 11 3.32 3.15 8.70
N ARG A 12 4.16 3.34 9.72
CA ARG A 12 3.70 3.61 11.09
C ARG A 12 2.89 4.90 11.17
N LYS A 13 3.35 5.96 10.49
CA LYS A 13 2.61 7.23 10.40
C LYS A 13 1.28 7.04 9.66
N PHE A 14 1.33 6.44 8.47
CA PHE A 14 0.14 6.13 7.68
C PHE A 14 -0.87 5.32 8.48
N ARG A 15 -0.44 4.25 9.16
CA ARG A 15 -1.32 3.43 9.98
C ARG A 15 -2.02 4.25 11.05
N ASN A 16 -1.31 5.14 11.75
CA ASN A 16 -1.94 5.98 12.78
C ASN A 16 -2.96 6.95 12.16
N ASP A 17 -2.60 7.60 11.06
CA ASP A 17 -3.43 8.61 10.41
C ASP A 17 -4.66 7.99 9.71
N PHE A 18 -4.51 6.79 9.18
CA PHE A 18 -5.51 6.10 8.35
C PHE A 18 -6.38 5.10 9.13
N TRP A 19 -6.02 4.81 10.39
CA TRP A 19 -6.75 3.86 11.22
C TRP A 19 -8.16 4.36 11.53
N GLU A 20 -8.32 5.63 11.85
CA GLU A 20 -9.63 6.24 12.16
C GLU A 20 -10.59 6.11 10.97
N ASP A 21 -10.14 6.52 9.77
CA ASP A 21 -10.88 6.38 8.52
C ASP A 21 -11.34 4.93 8.28
N VAL A 22 -10.45 3.95 8.48
CA VAL A 22 -10.76 2.52 8.32
C VAL A 22 -11.78 2.05 9.36
N THR A 23 -11.66 2.49 10.62
CA THR A 23 -12.60 2.10 11.68
C THR A 23 -13.99 2.66 11.46
N GLU A 24 -14.11 3.92 11.04
CA GLU A 24 -15.41 4.55 10.78
C GLU A 24 -16.15 3.84 9.64
N ILE A 25 -15.44 3.45 8.57
CA ILE A 25 -16.05 2.72 7.44
C ILE A 25 -16.52 1.35 7.87
N ASN A 26 -15.69 0.63 8.64
CA ASN A 26 -16.03 -0.69 9.14
C ASN A 26 -17.22 -0.66 10.12
N ALA A 27 -17.41 0.45 10.84
CA ALA A 27 -18.56 0.66 11.72
C ALA A 27 -19.83 1.10 10.97
N GLY A 28 -19.73 1.48 9.69
CA GLY A 28 -20.82 2.10 8.93
C GLY A 28 -21.15 3.52 9.41
N GLU A 29 -20.25 4.15 10.16
CA GLU A 29 -20.40 5.49 10.74
C GLU A 29 -19.70 6.57 9.89
N SER A 30 -18.86 6.16 8.93
CA SER A 30 -18.15 7.10 8.08
C SER A 30 -19.04 7.80 7.06
N LYS A 31 -18.74 9.07 6.81
CA LYS A 31 -19.22 9.79 5.62
C LYS A 31 -18.38 9.51 4.38
N LEU A 32 -17.20 8.91 4.54
CA LEU A 32 -16.28 8.61 3.45
C LEU A 32 -16.75 7.38 2.68
N ASN A 33 -16.75 7.48 1.36
CA ASN A 33 -16.99 6.32 0.51
C ASN A 33 -15.68 5.57 0.21
N THR A 34 -15.79 4.37 -0.37
CA THR A 34 -14.64 3.53 -0.72
C THR A 34 -13.69 4.22 -1.71
N ASP A 35 -14.18 5.13 -2.55
CA ASP A 35 -13.34 5.84 -3.52
C ASP A 35 -12.48 6.93 -2.84
N GLU A 36 -13.01 7.65 -1.86
CA GLU A 36 -12.24 8.64 -1.08
C GLU A 36 -11.10 7.98 -0.30
N ILE A 37 -11.30 6.78 0.23
CA ILE A 37 -10.24 5.97 0.85
C ILE A 37 -9.14 5.65 -0.18
N LYS A 38 -9.52 5.18 -1.37
CA LYS A 38 -8.56 4.83 -2.42
C LYS A 38 -7.72 6.05 -2.83
N THR A 39 -8.35 7.22 -2.94
CA THR A 39 -7.66 8.48 -3.21
C THR A 39 -6.68 8.83 -2.08
N LYS A 40 -7.13 8.87 -0.81
CA LYS A 40 -6.24 9.15 0.32
C LYS A 40 -5.06 8.17 0.40
N MET A 41 -5.29 6.90 0.09
CA MET A 41 -4.24 5.87 0.05
C MET A 41 -3.20 6.20 -1.03
N THR A 42 -3.64 6.36 -2.28
CA THR A 42 -2.74 6.61 -3.42
C THR A 42 -1.98 7.94 -3.31
N GLU A 43 -2.57 8.94 -2.64
CA GLU A 43 -1.92 10.22 -2.36
C GLU A 43 -0.98 10.18 -1.14
N SER A 44 -1.07 9.14 -0.31
CA SER A 44 -0.27 9.01 0.91
C SER A 44 1.22 8.94 0.61
N GLU A 45 2.00 9.53 1.51
CA GLU A 45 3.46 9.46 1.45
C GLU A 45 3.97 8.01 1.54
N TYR A 46 3.24 7.14 2.25
CA TYR A 46 3.55 5.73 2.34
C TYR A 46 3.49 5.04 0.97
N PHE A 47 2.39 5.24 0.24
CA PHE A 47 2.22 4.69 -1.12
C PHE A 47 3.29 5.20 -2.09
N LYS A 48 3.52 6.52 -2.10
CA LYS A 48 4.54 7.16 -2.95
C LYS A 48 5.93 6.62 -2.66
N THR A 49 6.27 6.39 -1.39
CA THR A 49 7.58 5.87 -0.99
C THR A 49 7.78 4.43 -1.46
N ILE A 50 6.76 3.56 -1.39
CA ILE A 50 6.85 2.19 -1.93
C ILE A 50 7.00 2.20 -3.46
N LYS A 51 6.25 3.07 -4.14
CA LYS A 51 6.39 3.25 -5.58
C LYS A 51 7.82 3.65 -5.95
N ALA A 52 8.38 4.67 -5.30
CA ALA A 52 9.74 5.11 -5.53
C ALA A 52 10.77 4.01 -5.24
N PHE A 53 10.58 3.23 -4.17
CA PHE A 53 11.45 2.09 -3.83
C PHE A 53 11.54 1.06 -4.95
N ALA A 54 10.40 0.73 -5.57
CA ALA A 54 10.33 -0.22 -6.68
C ALA A 54 10.92 0.36 -7.98
N GLU A 55 10.59 1.62 -8.31
CA GLU A 55 11.11 2.31 -9.50
C GLU A 55 12.64 2.46 -9.45
N GLU A 56 13.23 2.80 -8.30
CA GLU A 56 14.68 2.88 -8.11
C GLU A 56 15.41 1.54 -8.35
N ARG A 57 14.68 0.42 -8.26
CA ARG A 57 15.19 -0.95 -8.46
C ARG A 57 14.87 -1.52 -9.83
N GLY A 58 14.36 -0.69 -10.75
CA GLY A 58 14.05 -1.09 -12.12
C GLY A 58 12.73 -1.86 -12.27
N TRP A 59 11.84 -1.75 -11.30
CA TRP A 59 10.48 -2.29 -11.41
C TRP A 59 9.55 -1.23 -11.99
N SER A 60 8.76 -1.63 -12.99
CA SER A 60 7.63 -0.84 -13.45
C SER A 60 6.48 -0.97 -12.47
N VAL A 61 5.90 0.16 -12.04
CA VAL A 61 4.87 0.21 -11.00
C VAL A 61 3.56 0.75 -11.57
N VAL A 62 2.50 -0.02 -11.41
CA VAL A 62 1.13 0.38 -11.76
C VAL A 62 0.30 0.46 -10.48
N PRO A 63 -0.13 1.68 -10.08
CA PRO A 63 -1.14 1.86 -9.03
C PRO A 63 -2.45 1.14 -9.39
N LYS A 64 -2.94 0.28 -8.50
CA LYS A 64 -4.26 -0.36 -8.60
C LYS A 64 -5.00 -0.18 -7.29
N ASP A 65 -5.66 0.96 -7.13
CA ASP A 65 -6.42 1.31 -5.93
C ASP A 65 -5.59 1.14 -4.64
N LEU A 66 -5.80 0.04 -3.92
CA LEU A 66 -5.15 -0.27 -2.63
C LEU A 66 -3.89 -1.15 -2.76
N THR A 67 -3.52 -1.49 -3.99
CA THR A 67 -2.42 -2.40 -4.34
C THR A 67 -1.46 -1.74 -5.32
N LEU A 68 -0.16 -2.03 -5.17
CA LEU A 68 0.86 -1.72 -6.17
C LEU A 68 1.17 -2.99 -6.95
N ALA A 69 0.84 -3.01 -8.24
CA ALA A 69 1.29 -4.06 -9.14
C ALA A 69 2.67 -3.66 -9.68
N VAL A 70 3.68 -4.47 -9.41
CA VAL A 70 5.05 -4.20 -9.85
C VAL A 70 5.55 -5.33 -10.75
N GLN A 71 6.20 -4.96 -11.85
CA GLN A 71 6.71 -5.90 -12.85
C GLN A 71 8.14 -5.51 -13.23
N LYS A 72 9.04 -6.49 -13.24
CA LYS A 72 10.43 -6.30 -13.70
C LYS A 72 10.49 -6.47 -15.21
N GLU A 73 11.25 -5.60 -15.87
CA GLU A 73 11.41 -5.68 -17.33
C GLU A 73 12.05 -7.02 -17.73
N GLY A 74 11.39 -7.77 -18.63
CA GLY A 74 11.83 -9.09 -19.06
C GLY A 74 11.36 -10.27 -18.19
N GLU A 75 10.62 -10.03 -17.10
CA GLU A 75 9.96 -11.09 -16.33
C GLU A 75 8.43 -11.08 -16.55
N GLU A 76 7.84 -12.26 -16.76
CA GLU A 76 6.37 -12.43 -16.80
C GLU A 76 5.74 -12.30 -15.40
N LYS A 77 6.55 -12.23 -14.35
CA LYS A 77 6.08 -12.24 -12.97
C LYS A 77 5.73 -10.85 -12.48
N THR A 78 4.45 -10.61 -12.28
CA THR A 78 3.93 -9.45 -11.55
C THR A 78 3.88 -9.76 -10.06
N VAL A 79 4.46 -8.88 -9.24
CA VAL A 79 4.33 -8.92 -7.78
C VAL A 79 3.29 -7.89 -7.37
N GLU A 80 2.28 -8.34 -6.63
CA GLU A 80 1.30 -7.43 -6.05
C GLU A 80 1.65 -7.13 -4.59
N VAL A 81 1.77 -5.84 -4.29
CA VAL A 81 2.00 -5.30 -2.95
C VAL A 81 0.72 -4.63 -2.48
N THR A 82 -0.14 -5.41 -1.84
CA THR A 82 -1.38 -4.92 -1.23
C THR A 82 -1.05 -4.19 0.06
N LEU A 83 -1.49 -2.93 0.19
CA LEU A 83 -1.26 -2.11 1.38
C LEU A 83 -2.50 -2.05 2.27
N VAL A 84 -3.67 -2.00 1.65
CA VAL A 84 -4.97 -2.10 2.31
C VAL A 84 -5.79 -3.14 1.55
N ASP A 85 -6.51 -3.97 2.28
CA ASP A 85 -7.31 -5.07 1.74
C ASP A 85 -8.78 -4.81 2.03
N THR A 86 -9.64 -5.35 1.18
CA THR A 86 -11.10 -5.29 1.34
C THR A 86 -11.61 -6.69 1.69
N PHE A 87 -12.23 -6.84 2.84
CA PHE A 87 -12.84 -8.06 3.33
C PHE A 87 -14.36 -7.90 3.39
N GLU A 88 -15.14 -8.95 3.10
CA GLU A 88 -16.62 -8.97 3.22
C GLU A 88 -17.30 -7.69 2.71
N GLU A 89 -17.31 -7.51 1.38
CA GLU A 89 -18.00 -6.47 0.59
C GLU A 89 -17.81 -5.00 0.95
N ASN A 90 -17.37 -4.61 2.16
CA ASN A 90 -17.16 -3.20 2.56
C ASN A 90 -16.22 -3.01 3.77
N LYS A 91 -15.58 -4.04 4.31
CA LYS A 91 -14.62 -3.85 5.41
C LYS A 91 -13.22 -3.63 4.88
N LEU A 92 -12.52 -2.65 5.42
CA LEU A 92 -11.13 -2.35 5.10
C LEU A 92 -10.18 -2.86 6.18
N PHE A 93 -9.02 -3.32 5.74
CA PHE A 93 -7.96 -3.81 6.62
C PHE A 93 -6.59 -3.35 6.13
N ILE A 94 -5.86 -2.60 6.95
CA ILE A 94 -4.48 -2.22 6.64
C ILE A 94 -3.59 -3.46 6.79
N GLN A 95 -2.87 -3.84 5.73
CA GLN A 95 -2.00 -5.00 5.76
C GLN A 95 -0.88 -4.80 6.80
N PRO A 96 -0.57 -5.83 7.62
CA PRO A 96 0.49 -5.73 8.60
C PRO A 96 1.84 -5.53 7.91
N TRP A 97 2.71 -4.73 8.56
CA TRP A 97 4.04 -4.43 8.06
C TRP A 97 4.83 -5.68 7.65
N SER A 98 4.74 -6.76 8.41
CA SER A 98 5.43 -8.02 8.12
C SER A 98 5.09 -8.60 6.73
N ARG A 99 3.84 -8.47 6.28
CA ARG A 99 3.43 -8.92 4.94
C ARG A 99 3.95 -7.99 3.85
N VAL A 100 3.92 -6.69 4.10
CA VAL A 100 4.46 -5.69 3.16
C VAL A 100 5.97 -5.87 3.03
N LEU A 101 6.68 -6.03 4.16
CA LEU A 101 8.11 -6.26 4.22
C LEU A 101 8.53 -7.48 3.38
N GLN A 102 7.85 -8.61 3.53
CA GLN A 102 8.12 -9.80 2.71
C GLN A 102 8.00 -9.52 1.21
N LYS A 103 7.05 -8.67 0.79
CA LYS A 103 6.91 -8.26 -0.61
C LYS A 103 8.05 -7.34 -1.02
N LEU A 104 8.39 -6.34 -0.22
CA LEU A 104 9.51 -5.41 -0.48
C LEU A 104 10.86 -6.14 -0.58
N GLU A 105 11.10 -7.13 0.29
CA GLU A 105 12.30 -7.97 0.24
C GLU A 105 12.38 -8.80 -1.04
N ASN A 106 11.25 -9.21 -1.60
CA ASN A 106 11.23 -9.89 -2.91
C ASN A 106 11.53 -8.93 -4.07
N LEU A 107 11.23 -7.63 -3.93
CA LEU A 107 11.56 -6.61 -4.92
C LEU A 107 13.02 -6.16 -4.84
N ASN A 108 13.65 -6.35 -3.68
CA ASN A 108 15.05 -6.03 -3.44
C ASN A 108 16.02 -7.12 -3.94
N LYS A 109 15.49 -8.24 -4.45
CA LYS A 109 16.25 -9.36 -5.02
C LYS A 109 16.26 -9.30 -6.55
#